data_AF-A0A075HSX9-F1
#
_entry.id   AF-A0A075HSX9-F1
#
_cell.length_a   1.000
_cell.length_b   1.000
_cell.length_c   1.000
_cell.angle_alpha   90.00
_cell.angle_beta   90.00
_cell.angle_gamma   90.00
#
_symmetry.space_group_name_H-M   'P 1'
#
loop_
_entity.id
_entity.type
_entity.pdbx_description
1 polymer ?
#
loop_
_entity_poly.entity_id
_entity_poly.type
_entity_poly.pdbx_seq_one_letter_code
_entity_poly.pdbx_strand_id
1 'polypeptide(L)'
;MSQKGLVIVYTGGGKGKTSAALGLVLRAVGYNHKVCMVQFVKGSWHYGELDSAKRLAPEFELITAGKGFVGILDDKSPREDHVKAANDTLEISKEKIMSGNFDVVILDEINYALQLKLLNLDDVIDLIKSKPPELDLVLTGNHAEEKVIELADLVTEMKEIKHPFKSGIKAKKGIDF
;
A
#
# COMPACT_ATOMS: atom_id res chain seq x y z
N MET A 1 -18.96 -22.09 -1.68
CA MET A 1 -17.78 -22.35 -0.84
C MET A 1 -17.25 -20.99 -0.45
N SER A 2 -17.21 -20.63 0.84
CA SER A 2 -16.61 -19.36 1.26
C SER A 2 -15.11 -19.41 0.96
N GLN A 3 -14.64 -18.51 0.09
CA GLN A 3 -13.24 -18.51 -0.32
C GLN A 3 -12.44 -17.78 0.76
N LYS A 4 -11.48 -18.47 1.39
CA LYS A 4 -10.58 -17.85 2.38
C LYS A 4 -9.78 -16.76 1.67
N GLY A 5 -9.91 -15.51 2.14
CA GLY A 5 -9.10 -14.38 1.69
C GLY A 5 -7.69 -14.45 2.26
N LEU A 6 -6.73 -13.96 1.49
CA LEU A 6 -5.29 -14.09 1.73
C LEU A 6 -4.68 -12.81 2.31
N VAL A 7 -3.54 -12.97 2.98
CA VAL A 7 -2.63 -11.87 3.29
C VAL A 7 -1.43 -11.93 2.34
N ILE A 8 -1.22 -10.87 1.56
CA ILE A 8 -0.21 -10.79 0.51
C ILE A 8 0.76 -9.65 0.82
N VAL A 9 2.07 -9.92 0.75
CA VAL A 9 3.12 -8.92 0.99
C VAL A 9 4.00 -8.76 -0.25
N TYR A 10 4.07 -7.55 -0.78
CA TYR A 10 5.05 -7.17 -1.79
C TYR A 10 6.12 -6.26 -1.18
N THR A 11 7.33 -6.79 -1.00
CA THR A 11 8.43 -6.09 -0.34
C THR A 11 9.72 -6.08 -1.17
N GLY A 12 10.86 -5.71 -0.56
CA GLY A 12 12.16 -5.65 -1.21
C GLY A 12 12.54 -4.28 -1.75
N GLY A 13 13.84 -4.05 -1.97
CA GLY A 13 14.40 -2.75 -2.39
C GLY A 13 14.24 -2.42 -3.87
N GLY A 14 13.75 -3.34 -4.68
CA GLY A 14 13.52 -3.15 -6.12
C GLY A 14 12.19 -2.46 -6.45
N LYS A 15 12.14 -1.83 -7.62
CA LYS A 15 10.91 -1.27 -8.20
C LYS A 15 9.94 -2.40 -8.56
N GLY A 16 8.65 -2.22 -8.27
CA GLY A 16 7.58 -3.10 -8.75
C GLY A 16 6.50 -3.46 -7.74
N LYS A 17 6.68 -3.14 -6.44
CA LYS A 17 5.73 -3.50 -5.37
C LYS A 17 4.33 -2.91 -5.59
N THR A 18 4.22 -1.58 -5.64
CA THR A 18 2.95 -0.89 -5.93
C THR A 18 2.41 -1.25 -7.31
N SER A 19 3.28 -1.40 -8.32
CA SER A 19 2.88 -1.81 -9.67
C SER A 19 2.24 -3.21 -9.69
N ALA A 20 2.77 -4.15 -8.91
CA ALA A 20 2.21 -5.49 -8.76
C ALA A 20 0.86 -5.45 -8.04
N ALA A 21 0.73 -4.62 -7.00
CA ALA A 21 -0.54 -4.38 -6.32
C ALA A 21 -1.59 -3.77 -7.27
N LEU A 22 -1.23 -2.81 -8.11
CA LEU A 22 -2.13 -2.26 -9.14
C LEU A 22 -2.47 -3.29 -10.23
N GLY A 23 -1.54 -4.18 -10.58
CA GLY A 23 -1.83 -5.31 -11.45
C GLY A 23 -2.89 -6.25 -10.86
N LEU A 24 -2.89 -6.42 -9.54
CA LEU A 24 -3.95 -7.13 -8.81
C LEU A 24 -5.27 -6.37 -8.88
N VAL A 25 -5.28 -5.04 -8.70
CA VAL A 25 -6.47 -4.19 -8.89
C VAL A 25 -7.10 -4.44 -10.27
N LEU A 26 -6.30 -4.36 -11.34
CA LEU A 26 -6.80 -4.58 -12.70
C LEU A 26 -7.44 -5.96 -12.88
N ARG A 27 -6.85 -7.00 -12.26
CA ARG A 27 -7.41 -8.35 -12.29
C ARG A 27 -8.74 -8.43 -11.52
N ALA A 28 -8.78 -7.91 -10.30
CA ALA A 28 -9.96 -7.95 -9.45
C ALA A 28 -11.13 -7.19 -10.06
N VAL A 29 -10.91 -5.96 -10.54
CA VAL A 29 -11.92 -5.15 -11.23
C VAL A 29 -12.43 -5.86 -12.49
N GLY A 30 -11.56 -6.55 -13.23
CA GLY A 30 -11.97 -7.37 -14.38
C GLY A 30 -12.95 -8.50 -14.06
N TYR A 31 -13.06 -8.89 -12.79
CA TYR A 31 -14.05 -9.84 -12.26
C TYR A 31 -15.16 -9.18 -11.44
N ASN A 32 -15.31 -7.85 -11.54
CA ASN A 32 -16.27 -7.03 -10.79
C ASN A 32 -16.07 -7.06 -9.26
N HIS A 33 -14.87 -7.40 -8.79
CA HIS A 33 -14.54 -7.29 -7.37
C HIS A 33 -14.28 -5.82 -7.01
N LYS A 34 -14.71 -5.43 -5.81
CA LYS A 34 -14.47 -4.09 -5.26
C LYS A 34 -13.14 -4.05 -4.54
N VAL A 35 -12.33 -3.06 -4.88
CA VAL A 35 -10.97 -2.88 -4.35
C VAL A 35 -10.83 -1.50 -3.72
N CYS A 36 -10.26 -1.44 -2.52
CA CYS A 36 -9.82 -0.20 -1.90
C CYS A 36 -8.30 -0.20 -1.78
N MET A 37 -7.62 0.84 -2.25
CA MET A 37 -6.21 1.07 -1.97
C MET A 37 -6.07 2.31 -1.08
N VAL A 38 -5.39 2.14 0.06
CA VAL A 38 -5.06 3.21 1.00
C VAL A 38 -3.54 3.41 0.98
N GLN A 39 -3.08 4.63 0.72
CA GLN A 39 -1.66 4.95 0.64
C GLN A 39 -1.17 5.68 1.89
N PHE A 40 -0.05 5.24 2.47
CA PHE A 40 0.47 5.79 3.72
C PHE A 40 1.50 6.93 3.57
N VAL A 41 2.14 7.08 2.40
CA VAL A 41 3.32 7.96 2.24
C VAL A 41 3.23 8.90 1.02
N LYS A 42 2.04 9.06 0.40
CA LYS A 42 1.91 9.89 -0.80
C LYS A 42 1.41 11.30 -0.48
N GLY A 43 2.18 12.30 -0.91
CA GLY A 43 1.87 13.73 -0.71
C GLY A 43 0.95 14.28 -1.79
N SER A 44 0.87 15.60 -1.91
CA SER A 44 -0.03 16.34 -2.84
C SER A 44 0.35 16.26 -4.33
N TRP A 45 1.23 15.35 -4.71
CA TRP A 45 1.79 15.29 -6.07
C TRP A 45 0.89 14.45 -6.97
N HIS A 46 0.74 14.88 -8.22
CA HIS A 46 -0.06 14.16 -9.21
C HIS A 46 0.71 12.99 -9.83
N TYR A 47 0.08 11.83 -9.91
CA TYR A 47 0.60 10.62 -10.56
C TYR A 47 -0.54 9.83 -11.23
N GLY A 48 -0.21 8.99 -12.21
CA GLY A 48 -1.18 8.42 -13.15
C GLY A 48 -2.26 7.53 -12.54
N GLU A 49 -2.00 6.90 -11.40
CA GLU A 49 -2.94 6.05 -10.69
C GLU A 49 -4.18 6.82 -10.19
N LEU A 50 -4.07 8.12 -9.90
CA LEU A 50 -5.22 8.97 -9.53
C LEU A 50 -6.27 9.03 -10.65
N ASP A 51 -5.81 9.21 -11.89
CA ASP A 51 -6.70 9.26 -13.04
C ASP A 51 -7.16 7.88 -13.47
N SER A 52 -6.32 6.86 -13.26
CA SER A 52 -6.69 5.47 -13.54
C SER A 52 -7.78 4.99 -12.59
N ALA A 53 -7.74 5.38 -11.31
CA ALA A 53 -8.78 5.07 -10.33
C ALA A 53 -10.15 5.61 -10.76
N LYS A 54 -10.22 6.85 -11.28
CA LYS A 54 -11.47 7.43 -11.80
C LYS A 54 -12.04 6.62 -12.98
N ARG A 55 -11.18 6.01 -13.80
CA ARG A 55 -11.60 5.19 -14.95
C ARG A 55 -12.07 3.78 -14.54
N LEU A 56 -11.61 3.30 -13.40
CA LEU A 56 -11.95 2.00 -12.82
C LEU A 56 -13.06 2.12 -11.76
N ALA A 57 -13.67 3.29 -11.61
CA ALA A 57 -14.80 3.49 -10.72
C ALA A 57 -16.08 2.87 -11.33
N PRO A 58 -16.99 2.33 -10.49
CA PRO A 58 -16.98 2.36 -9.03
C PRO A 58 -16.19 1.22 -8.34
N GLU A 59 -15.64 0.27 -9.09
CA GLU A 59 -15.02 -0.94 -8.52
C GLU A 59 -13.70 -0.66 -7.81
N PHE A 60 -12.97 0.40 -8.18
CA PHE A 60 -11.72 0.78 -7.52
C PHE A 60 -11.82 2.13 -6.82
N GLU A 61 -11.61 2.12 -5.50
CA GLU A 61 -11.45 3.31 -4.67
C GLU A 61 -9.95 3.49 -4.31
N LEU A 62 -9.40 4.67 -4.60
CA LEU A 62 -8.05 5.06 -4.22
C LEU A 62 -8.12 6.18 -3.19
N ILE A 63 -7.59 5.92 -2.00
CA ILE A 63 -7.50 6.86 -0.88
C ILE A 63 -6.05 7.26 -0.70
N THR A 64 -5.77 8.51 -1.04
CA THR A 64 -4.46 9.12 -0.77
C THR A 64 -4.46 9.72 0.62
N ALA A 65 -3.72 9.09 1.53
CA ALA A 65 -3.52 9.58 2.88
C ALA A 65 -2.03 9.75 3.17
N GLY A 66 -1.71 10.33 4.33
CA GLY A 66 -0.35 10.75 4.68
C GLY A 66 0.00 12.17 4.25
N LYS A 67 1.16 12.66 4.70
CA LYS A 67 1.69 14.01 4.37
C LYS A 67 2.77 14.01 3.28
N GLY A 68 3.06 12.87 2.67
CA GLY A 68 4.14 12.71 1.69
C GLY A 68 5.44 12.19 2.29
N PHE A 69 6.56 12.48 1.62
CA PHE A 69 7.89 12.02 2.06
C PHE A 69 8.25 12.58 3.43
N VAL A 70 8.75 11.72 4.33
CA VAL A 70 9.20 12.13 5.67
C VAL A 70 10.67 12.48 5.63
N GLY A 71 11.01 13.75 5.88
CA GLY A 71 12.39 14.22 6.00
C GLY A 71 13.18 14.26 4.68
N ILE A 72 12.51 14.22 3.53
CA ILE A 72 13.11 14.27 2.19
C ILE A 72 12.29 15.23 1.30
N LEU A 73 12.89 15.74 0.21
CA LEU A 73 12.20 16.53 -0.84
C LEU A 73 11.35 17.70 -0.30
N ASP A 74 12.01 18.67 0.34
CA ASP A 74 11.39 19.89 0.87
C ASP A 74 10.31 19.68 1.97
N ASP A 75 10.32 18.52 2.64
CA ASP A 75 9.47 18.29 3.81
C ASP A 75 9.80 19.27 4.94
N LYS A 76 8.80 20.08 5.30
CA LYS A 76 8.86 21.06 6.39
C LYS A 76 8.00 20.63 7.59
N SER A 77 7.33 19.49 7.49
CA SER A 77 6.41 19.03 8.53
C SER A 77 7.19 18.38 9.68
N PRO A 78 6.82 18.65 10.95
CA PRO A 78 7.36 17.92 12.08
C PRO A 78 7.12 16.42 11.95
N ARG A 79 8.01 15.59 12.51
CA ARG A 79 7.83 14.13 12.53
C ARG A 79 6.51 13.71 13.19
N GLU A 80 6.07 14.42 14.22
CA GLU A 80 4.81 14.16 14.93
C GLU A 80 3.60 14.25 14.00
N ASP A 81 3.63 15.15 13.02
CA ASP A 81 2.56 15.27 12.02
C ASP A 81 2.50 14.05 11.09
N HIS A 82 3.66 13.48 10.75
CA HIS A 82 3.74 12.26 9.95
C HIS A 82 3.28 11.04 10.75
N VAL A 83 3.62 10.97 12.04
CA VAL A 83 3.11 9.93 12.95
C VAL A 83 1.60 10.04 13.04
N LYS A 84 1.05 11.24 13.27
CA LYS A 84 -0.39 11.46 13.32
C LYS A 84 -1.06 11.04 12.02
N ALA A 85 -0.54 11.49 10.87
CA ALA A 85 -1.12 11.15 9.58
C ALA A 85 -1.08 9.64 9.29
N ALA A 86 0.00 8.95 9.67
CA ALA A 86 0.08 7.50 9.53
C ALA A 86 -0.97 6.78 10.40
N ASN A 87 -1.15 7.21 11.65
CA ASN A 87 -2.18 6.65 12.54
C ASN A 87 -3.59 6.93 12.04
N ASP A 88 -3.89 8.16 11.59
CA ASP A 88 -5.18 8.49 10.97
C ASP A 88 -5.44 7.62 9.73
N THR A 89 -4.40 7.35 8.93
CA THR A 89 -4.47 6.46 7.76
C THR A 89 -4.72 4.99 8.16
N LEU A 90 -4.15 4.55 9.28
CA LEU A 90 -4.37 3.22 9.82
C LEU A 90 -5.82 3.04 10.28
N GLU A 91 -6.42 4.06 10.90
CA GLU A 91 -7.84 4.04 11.28
C GLU A 91 -8.76 3.98 10.04
N ILE A 92 -8.49 4.79 9.01
CA ILE A 92 -9.21 4.68 7.73
C ILE A 92 -9.10 3.27 7.15
N SER A 93 -7.90 2.67 7.23
CA SER A 93 -7.67 1.31 6.74
C SER A 93 -8.50 0.28 7.51
N LYS A 94 -8.55 0.38 8.84
CA LYS A 94 -9.39 -0.47 9.71
C LYS A 94 -10.86 -0.34 9.33
N GLU A 95 -11.37 0.88 9.15
CA GLU A 95 -12.75 1.12 8.74
C GLU A 95 -13.07 0.45 7.39
N LYS A 96 -12.20 0.62 6.39
CA LYS A 96 -12.39 0.03 5.06
C LYS A 96 -12.36 -1.50 5.10
N ILE A 97 -11.40 -2.08 5.82
CA ILE A 97 -11.27 -3.53 6.03
C ILE A 97 -12.52 -4.11 6.69
N MET A 98 -13.06 -3.44 7.72
CA MET A 98 -14.21 -3.94 8.49
C MET A 98 -15.57 -3.62 7.86
N SER A 99 -15.62 -2.79 6.83
CA SER A 99 -16.87 -2.32 6.23
C SER A 99 -17.69 -3.40 5.50
N GLY A 100 -17.05 -4.50 5.08
CA GLY A 100 -17.68 -5.54 4.25
C GLY A 100 -18.00 -5.09 2.81
N ASN A 101 -17.52 -3.92 2.39
CA ASN A 101 -17.81 -3.36 1.07
C ASN A 101 -16.76 -3.69 -0.01
N PHE A 102 -15.65 -4.31 0.36
CA PHE A 102 -14.52 -4.59 -0.52
C PHE A 102 -14.16 -6.07 -0.45
N ASP A 103 -13.79 -6.63 -1.59
CA ASP A 103 -13.21 -7.96 -1.71
C ASP A 103 -11.70 -7.92 -1.48
N VAL A 104 -11.06 -6.80 -1.84
CA VAL A 104 -9.62 -6.58 -1.66
C VAL A 104 -9.37 -5.22 -1.01
N VAL A 105 -8.52 -5.19 0.03
CA VAL A 105 -7.92 -3.95 0.55
C VAL A 105 -6.41 -3.98 0.38
N ILE A 106 -5.85 -2.90 -0.13
CA ILE A 106 -4.41 -2.72 -0.35
C ILE A 106 -3.91 -1.57 0.53
N LEU A 107 -2.93 -1.87 1.39
CA LEU A 107 -2.22 -0.94 2.25
C LEU A 107 -0.87 -0.62 1.60
N ASP A 108 -0.87 0.40 0.74
CA ASP A 108 0.30 0.77 -0.05
C ASP A 108 1.29 1.58 0.80
N GLU A 109 2.55 1.18 0.77
CA GLU A 109 3.68 1.73 1.54
C GLU A 109 3.54 1.63 3.08
N ILE A 110 2.67 0.75 3.59
CA ILE A 110 2.55 0.49 5.04
C ILE A 110 3.84 -0.06 5.65
N ASN A 111 4.56 -0.93 4.92
CA ASN A 111 5.84 -1.47 5.40
C ASN A 111 6.89 -0.37 5.53
N TYR A 112 6.85 0.61 4.63
CA TYR A 112 7.75 1.76 4.71
C TYR A 112 7.38 2.68 5.89
N ALA A 113 6.08 2.86 6.18
CA ALA A 113 5.63 3.59 7.37
C ALA A 113 6.09 2.92 8.69
N LEU A 114 6.09 1.58 8.75
CA LEU A 114 6.67 0.81 9.85
C LEU A 114 8.18 0.99 9.95
N GLN A 115 8.91 0.87 8.83
CA GLN A 115 10.36 1.08 8.78
C GLN A 115 10.75 2.47 9.29
N LEU A 116 9.96 3.49 8.96
CA LEU A 116 10.16 4.86 9.42
C LEU A 116 9.71 5.08 10.87
N LYS A 117 9.20 4.05 11.57
CA LYS A 117 8.65 4.10 12.93
C LYS A 117 7.55 5.15 13.09
N LEU A 118 6.68 5.25 12.09
CA LEU A 118 5.49 6.13 12.12
C LEU A 118 4.27 5.39 12.68
N LEU A 119 4.28 4.06 12.58
CA LEU A 119 3.27 3.16 13.10
C LEU A 119 3.89 2.22 14.13
N ASN A 120 3.09 1.76 15.08
CA ASN A 120 3.46 0.63 15.93
C ASN A 120 3.25 -0.68 15.14
N LEU A 121 4.21 -1.59 15.23
CA LEU A 121 4.14 -2.91 14.62
C LEU A 121 2.97 -3.74 15.16
N ASP A 122 2.70 -3.65 16.46
CA ASP A 122 1.62 -4.44 17.08
C ASP A 122 0.24 -4.03 16.53
N ASP A 123 0.02 -2.75 16.24
CA ASP A 123 -1.24 -2.29 15.64
C ASP A 123 -1.46 -2.86 14.22
N VAL A 124 -0.37 -3.02 13.45
CA VAL A 124 -0.44 -3.62 12.10
C VAL A 124 -0.65 -5.13 12.19
N ILE A 125 -0.02 -5.81 13.15
CA ILE A 125 -0.25 -7.23 13.42
C ILE A 125 -1.71 -7.48 13.79
N ASP A 126 -2.28 -6.66 14.66
CA ASP A 126 -3.68 -6.78 15.10
C ASP A 126 -4.64 -6.49 13.95
N LEU A 127 -4.33 -5.54 13.06
CA LEU A 127 -5.08 -5.31 11.83
C LEU A 127 -5.09 -6.56 10.93
N ILE A 128 -3.94 -7.18 10.69
CA ILE A 128 -3.83 -8.38 9.84
C ILE A 128 -4.66 -9.53 10.43
N LYS A 129 -4.58 -9.74 11.75
CA LYS A 129 -5.31 -10.81 12.44
C LYS A 129 -6.81 -10.58 12.53
N SER A 130 -7.25 -9.32 12.57
CA SER A 130 -8.66 -8.96 12.69
C SER A 130 -9.41 -8.88 11.36
N LYS A 131 -8.71 -8.96 10.21
CA LYS A 131 -9.34 -8.86 8.89
C LYS A 131 -10.49 -9.88 8.73
N PRO A 132 -11.57 -9.55 8.01
CA PRO A 132 -12.60 -10.52 7.67
C PRO A 132 -12.03 -11.75 6.95
N PRO A 133 -12.56 -12.97 7.20
CA PRO A 133 -12.01 -14.20 6.64
C PRO A 133 -11.98 -14.27 5.12
N GLU A 134 -12.90 -13.59 4.44
CA GLU A 134 -13.04 -13.59 2.97
C GLU A 134 -12.28 -12.44 2.30
N LEU A 135 -11.82 -11.44 3.05
CA LEU A 135 -11.13 -10.27 2.49
C LEU A 135 -9.69 -10.61 2.10
N ASP A 136 -9.27 -10.28 0.89
CA ASP A 136 -7.86 -10.25 0.52
C ASP A 136 -7.20 -8.96 1.02
N LEU A 137 -6.10 -9.09 1.75
CA LEU A 137 -5.34 -7.98 2.30
C LEU A 137 -3.94 -7.93 1.68
N VAL A 138 -3.58 -6.83 1.04
CA VAL A 138 -2.27 -6.66 0.39
C VAL A 138 -1.49 -5.56 1.10
N LEU A 139 -0.24 -5.83 1.49
CA LEU A 139 0.67 -4.85 2.09
C LEU A 139 1.86 -4.63 1.14
N THR A 140 2.21 -3.37 0.90
CA THR A 140 3.37 -3.02 0.08
C THR A 140 4.37 -2.16 0.86
N GLY A 141 5.57 -2.07 0.29
CA GLY A 141 6.63 -1.18 0.76
C GLY A 141 7.92 -1.93 1.07
N ASN A 142 9.00 -1.18 1.20
CA ASN A 142 10.32 -1.77 1.47
C ASN A 142 10.36 -2.41 2.87
N HIS A 143 11.22 -3.42 3.01
CA HIS A 143 11.59 -4.00 4.30
C HIS A 143 10.40 -4.37 5.22
N ALA A 144 9.53 -5.26 4.77
CA ALA A 144 8.47 -5.79 5.62
C ALA A 144 9.06 -6.42 6.90
N GLU A 145 8.47 -6.11 8.04
CA GLU A 145 8.86 -6.66 9.34
C GLU A 145 8.67 -8.19 9.37
N GLU A 146 9.56 -8.92 10.05
CA GLU A 146 9.55 -10.39 10.06
C GLU A 146 8.21 -10.95 10.54
N LYS A 147 7.61 -10.36 11.58
CA LYS A 147 6.29 -10.74 12.08
C LYS A 147 5.17 -10.54 11.05
N VAL A 148 5.29 -9.55 10.16
CA VAL A 148 4.32 -9.34 9.06
C VAL A 148 4.49 -10.42 7.99
N ILE A 149 5.74 -10.78 7.69
CA ILE A 149 6.07 -11.87 6.75
C ILE A 149 5.52 -13.21 7.27
N GLU A 150 5.70 -13.50 8.57
CA GLU A 150 5.20 -14.73 9.20
C GLU A 150 3.67 -14.87 9.14
N LEU A 151 2.93 -13.76 9.16
CA LEU A 151 1.46 -13.74 9.09
C LEU A 151 0.93 -13.78 7.66
N ALA A 152 1.78 -13.58 6.66
CA ALA A 152 1.36 -13.53 5.26
C ALA A 152 1.20 -14.92 4.64
N ASP A 153 0.14 -15.12 3.85
CA ASP A 153 -0.03 -16.33 3.05
C ASP A 153 0.88 -16.30 1.80
N LEU A 154 1.22 -15.11 1.28
CA LEU A 154 2.13 -14.91 0.14
C LEU A 154 3.09 -13.75 0.40
N VAL A 155 4.38 -13.97 0.16
CA VAL A 155 5.39 -12.92 0.19
C VAL A 155 6.22 -12.94 -1.09
N THR A 156 6.37 -11.78 -1.74
CA THR A 156 7.30 -11.60 -2.86
C THR A 156 8.28 -10.49 -2.55
N GLU A 157 9.57 -10.81 -2.63
CA GLU A 157 10.65 -9.83 -2.54
C GLU A 157 11.05 -9.35 -3.95
N MET A 158 10.77 -8.08 -4.23
CA MET A 158 11.29 -7.39 -5.41
C MET A 158 12.75 -7.02 -5.16
N LYS A 159 13.67 -7.87 -5.60
CA LYS A 159 15.11 -7.61 -5.49
C LYS A 159 15.59 -6.69 -6.63
N GLU A 160 16.29 -5.61 -6.28
CA GLU A 160 16.89 -4.73 -7.29
C GLU A 160 18.11 -5.39 -7.94
N ILE A 161 17.94 -5.91 -9.17
CA ILE A 161 19.05 -6.43 -9.97
C ILE A 161 19.75 -5.28 -10.73
N LYS A 162 18.97 -4.35 -11.28
CA LYS A 162 19.44 -3.13 -11.94
C LYS A 162 18.34 -2.07 -11.89
N HIS A 163 18.71 -0.80 -11.76
CA HIS A 163 17.77 0.31 -11.80
C HIS A 163 18.31 1.46 -12.66
N PRO A 164 17.50 2.06 -13.55
CA PRO A 164 17.95 3.13 -14.47
C PRO A 164 18.45 4.38 -13.73
N PHE A 165 17.96 4.63 -12.52
CA PHE A 165 18.46 5.69 -11.65
C PHE A 165 19.96 5.58 -11.36
N LYS A 166 20.51 4.36 -11.22
CA LYS A 166 21.96 4.15 -11.02
C LYS A 166 22.80 4.57 -12.23
N SER A 167 22.19 4.69 -13.41
CA SER A 167 22.80 5.25 -14.62
C SER A 167 22.44 6.73 -14.85
N GLY A 168 21.91 7.43 -13.85
CA GLY A 168 21.57 8.86 -13.93
C GLY A 168 20.26 9.18 -14.67
N ILE A 169 19.50 8.17 -15.09
CA ILE A 169 18.20 8.37 -15.74
C ILE A 169 17.17 8.75 -14.67
N LYS A 170 16.57 9.93 -14.83
CA LYS A 170 15.52 10.45 -13.95
C LYS A 170 14.18 9.75 -14.18
N ALA A 171 13.27 9.90 -13.21
CA ALA A 171 11.91 9.38 -13.26
C ALA A 171 11.15 9.85 -14.51
N LYS A 172 10.35 8.94 -15.11
CA LYS A 172 9.57 9.18 -16.33
C LYS A 172 8.08 8.99 -16.07
N LYS A 173 7.28 9.91 -16.62
CA LYS A 173 5.81 9.82 -16.64
C LYS A 173 5.37 8.55 -17.37
N GLY A 174 4.42 7.82 -16.79
CA GLY A 174 3.90 6.54 -17.27
C GLY A 174 4.77 5.32 -16.93
N ILE A 175 5.91 5.51 -16.27
CA ILE A 175 6.82 4.42 -15.84
C ILE A 175 7.05 4.47 -14.34
N ASP A 176 7.38 5.64 -13.82
CA ASP A 176 7.71 5.87 -12.41
C ASP A 176 6.61 6.65 -11.66
N PHE A 177 5.82 7.45 -12.38
CA PHE A 177 4.68 8.23 -11.89
C PHE A 177 3.70 8.59 -13.02
#